data_AF-A0A6P4YNL1-F1
#
_entry.id   AF-A0A6P4YNL1-F1
#
_cell.length_a   1.000
_cell.length_b   1.000
_cell.length_c   1.000
_cell.angle_alpha   90.00
_cell.angle_beta   90.00
_cell.angle_gamma   90.00
#
_symmetry.space_group_name_H-M   'P 1'
#
loop_
_entity.id
_entity.type
_entity.pdbx_description
1 polymer ?
#
loop_
_entity_poly.entity_id
_entity_poly.type
_entity_poly.pdbx_seq_one_letter_code
_entity_poly.pdbx_strand_id
1 'polypeptide(L)'
;RDISSKFWKSIAHVVPKNADKFRIVNPALLQETSFDLIGFPTKGGKMGKNVPTMGSLAIIWAINYCDEVSVAGFGYDLSKPSVWLHYYKDVKMSTIANSWTHDINKEKDFLKTLVRNGVITDLTGGILGGI
;
A
#
# COMPACT_ATOMS: atom_id res chain seq x y z
N ARG A 1 -23.40 -18.28 -12.65
CA ARG A 1 -22.61 -19.18 -11.76
C ARG A 1 -22.28 -18.39 -10.51
N ASP A 2 -22.58 -18.90 -9.33
CA ASP A 2 -22.12 -18.29 -8.08
C ASP A 2 -20.59 -18.35 -8.03
N ILE A 3 -19.96 -17.18 -7.89
CA ILE A 3 -18.50 -17.03 -7.81
C ILE A 3 -18.04 -16.74 -6.38
N SER A 4 -18.94 -16.54 -5.42
CA SER A 4 -18.58 -16.18 -4.05
C SER A 4 -17.73 -17.25 -3.39
N SER A 5 -17.99 -18.51 -3.70
CA SER A 5 -17.19 -19.66 -3.23
C SER A 5 -15.75 -19.67 -3.73
N LYS A 6 -15.39 -18.82 -4.71
CA LYS A 6 -14.02 -18.69 -5.23
C LYS A 6 -13.19 -17.62 -4.51
N PHE A 7 -13.80 -16.77 -3.69
CA PHE A 7 -13.11 -15.74 -2.92
C PHE A 7 -12.90 -16.19 -1.48
N TRP A 8 -11.82 -15.72 -0.86
CA TRP A 8 -11.48 -16.06 0.53
C TRP A 8 -12.34 -15.32 1.57
N LYS A 9 -13.14 -14.33 1.13
CA LYS A 9 -14.09 -13.54 1.92
C LYS A 9 -15.30 -13.19 1.07
N SER A 10 -16.39 -12.79 1.75
CA SER A 10 -17.57 -12.23 1.10
C SER A 10 -17.21 -11.00 0.26
N ILE A 11 -17.81 -10.89 -0.92
CA ILE A 11 -17.59 -9.80 -1.87
C ILE A 11 -18.91 -9.11 -2.21
N ALA A 12 -18.82 -7.87 -2.68
CA ALA A 12 -19.95 -7.20 -3.29
C ALA A 12 -20.26 -7.85 -4.65
N HIS A 13 -21.53 -8.19 -4.88
CA HIS A 13 -21.99 -8.74 -6.15
C HIS A 13 -22.32 -7.68 -7.19
N VAL A 14 -22.57 -6.45 -6.75
CA VAL A 14 -22.95 -5.31 -7.59
C VAL A 14 -22.25 -4.06 -7.07
N VAL A 15 -21.68 -3.29 -7.98
CA VAL A 15 -21.18 -1.93 -7.72
C VAL A 15 -22.02 -0.97 -8.57
N PRO A 16 -22.72 0.01 -7.97
CA PRO A 16 -23.65 0.88 -8.69
C PRO A 16 -22.93 1.99 -9.46
N LYS A 17 -22.06 1.60 -10.41
CA LYS A 17 -21.30 2.49 -11.30
C LYS A 17 -21.24 1.88 -12.71
N ASN A 18 -21.17 2.74 -13.72
CA ASN A 18 -21.05 2.30 -15.11
C ASN A 18 -19.62 1.81 -15.42
N ALA A 19 -19.49 0.91 -16.40
CA ALA A 19 -18.22 0.31 -16.80
C ALA A 19 -17.13 1.35 -17.16
N ASP A 20 -17.52 2.49 -17.75
CA ASP A 20 -16.61 3.59 -18.11
C ASP A 20 -15.94 4.26 -16.90
N LYS A 21 -16.47 4.04 -15.68
CA LYS A 21 -15.91 4.54 -14.42
C LYS A 21 -14.91 3.58 -13.76
N PHE A 22 -14.73 2.39 -14.32
CA PHE A 22 -13.74 1.43 -13.84
C PHE A 22 -12.44 1.53 -14.60
N ARG A 23 -11.33 1.32 -13.88
CA ARG A 23 -9.99 1.18 -14.43
C ARG A 23 -9.36 -0.05 -13.82
N ILE A 24 -8.57 -0.77 -14.62
CA ILE A 24 -7.82 -1.94 -14.18
C ILE A 24 -6.36 -1.52 -14.13
N VAL A 25 -5.76 -1.61 -12.95
CA VAL A 25 -4.33 -1.34 -12.78
C VAL A 25 -3.54 -2.39 -13.55
N ASN A 26 -2.58 -1.95 -14.36
CA ASN A 26 -1.71 -2.85 -15.10
C ASN A 26 -0.87 -3.70 -14.12
N PRO A 27 -0.94 -5.05 -14.17
CA PRO A 27 -0.15 -5.90 -13.28
C PRO A 27 1.37 -5.70 -13.36
N ALA A 28 1.89 -5.14 -14.45
CA ALA A 28 3.30 -4.78 -14.57
C ALA A 28 3.71 -3.75 -13.51
N LEU A 29 2.84 -2.76 -13.22
CA LEU A 29 3.11 -1.74 -12.20
C LEU A 29 3.23 -2.34 -10.80
N LEU A 30 2.41 -3.37 -10.51
CA LEU A 30 2.50 -4.11 -9.25
C LEU A 30 3.85 -4.84 -9.14
N GLN A 31 4.32 -5.47 -10.22
CA GLN A 31 5.59 -6.19 -10.23
C GLN A 31 6.77 -5.23 -10.07
N GLU A 32 6.79 -4.14 -10.84
CA GLU A 32 7.83 -3.10 -10.76
C GLU A 32 7.87 -2.46 -9.37
N THR A 33 6.71 -2.08 -8.83
CA THR A 33 6.61 -1.53 -7.47
C THR A 33 7.18 -2.49 -6.43
N SER A 34 6.80 -3.78 -6.51
CA SER A 34 7.27 -4.79 -5.57
C SER A 34 8.77 -5.05 -5.68
N PHE A 35 9.26 -5.36 -6.88
CA PHE A 35 10.56 -6.01 -7.05
C PHE A 35 11.66 -5.02 -7.41
N ASP A 36 11.36 -4.02 -8.23
CA ASP A 36 12.36 -3.10 -8.75
C ASP A 36 12.47 -1.84 -7.88
N LEU A 37 11.34 -1.31 -7.40
CA LEU A 37 11.31 -0.08 -6.61
C LEU A 37 11.47 -0.33 -5.11
N ILE A 38 10.63 -1.17 -4.50
CA ILE A 38 10.75 -1.48 -3.06
C ILE A 38 11.84 -2.52 -2.79
N GLY A 39 12.19 -3.34 -3.79
CA GLY A 39 13.24 -4.35 -3.66
C GLY A 39 12.81 -5.58 -2.87
N PHE A 40 11.56 -6.02 -3.00
CA PHE A 40 11.12 -7.29 -2.43
C PHE A 40 11.68 -8.50 -3.17
N PRO A 41 11.81 -9.66 -2.51
CA PRO A 41 12.21 -10.90 -3.18
C PRO A 41 11.09 -11.46 -4.07
N THR A 42 11.43 -11.90 -5.28
CA THR A 42 10.47 -12.50 -6.24
C THR A 42 9.92 -13.86 -5.79
N LYS A 43 10.67 -14.61 -4.98
CA LYS A 43 10.30 -15.92 -4.40
C LYS A 43 9.73 -16.92 -5.42
N GLY A 44 10.17 -16.85 -6.69
CA GLY A 44 9.63 -17.69 -7.76
C GLY A 44 8.12 -17.58 -7.94
N GLY A 45 7.55 -16.39 -7.71
CA GLY A 45 6.11 -16.12 -7.82
C GLY A 45 5.27 -16.53 -6.61
N LYS A 46 5.88 -17.08 -5.55
CA LYS A 46 5.15 -17.40 -4.30
C LYS A 46 4.90 -16.13 -3.48
N MET A 47 3.66 -15.96 -3.05
CA MET A 47 3.29 -14.88 -2.12
C MET A 47 3.95 -15.07 -0.75
N GLY A 48 4.36 -13.96 -0.16
CA GLY A 48 4.81 -13.82 1.22
C GLY A 48 5.04 -12.34 1.46
N LYS A 49 6.05 -11.97 2.24
CA LYS A 49 6.57 -10.60 2.42
C LYS A 49 7.14 -9.95 1.13
N ASN A 50 6.35 -9.93 0.06
CA ASN A 50 6.70 -9.44 -1.27
C ASN A 50 5.53 -8.82 -2.05
N VAL A 51 4.40 -8.61 -1.37
CA VAL A 51 3.25 -7.88 -1.92
C VAL A 51 3.29 -6.48 -1.30
N PRO A 52 3.24 -5.40 -2.09
CA PRO A 52 3.24 -4.06 -1.52
C PRO A 52 1.87 -3.78 -0.89
N THR A 53 1.83 -2.90 0.10
CA THR A 53 0.54 -2.36 0.54
C THR A 53 -0.11 -1.61 -0.63
N MET A 54 -1.45 -1.54 -0.59
CA MET A 54 -2.20 -0.74 -1.56
C MET A 54 -1.79 0.75 -1.51
N GLY A 55 -1.36 1.24 -0.34
CA GLY A 55 -0.86 2.61 -0.18
C GLY A 55 0.42 2.86 -0.98
N SER A 56 1.43 1.98 -0.85
CA SER A 56 2.67 2.09 -1.62
C SER A 56 2.43 1.98 -3.13
N LEU A 57 1.56 1.05 -3.55
CA LEU A 57 1.18 0.93 -4.97
C LEU A 57 0.46 2.19 -5.49
N ALA A 58 -0.43 2.78 -4.68
CA ALA A 58 -1.13 4.00 -5.06
C ALA A 58 -0.19 5.20 -5.24
N ILE A 59 0.88 5.29 -4.45
CA ILE A 59 1.91 6.33 -4.62
C ILE A 59 2.64 6.17 -5.96
N ILE A 60 3.09 4.95 -6.29
CA ILE A 60 3.76 4.72 -7.59
C ILE A 60 2.81 4.96 -8.75
N TRP A 61 1.54 4.59 -8.59
CA TRP A 61 0.53 4.91 -9.58
C TRP A 61 0.36 6.43 -9.75
N ALA A 62 0.31 7.21 -8.66
CA ALA A 62 0.22 8.66 -8.73
C ALA A 62 1.46 9.29 -9.41
N ILE A 63 2.67 8.82 -9.08
CA ILE A 63 3.93 9.32 -9.68
C ILE A 63 3.96 9.09 -11.21
N ASN A 64 3.33 8.01 -11.69
CA ASN A 64 3.27 7.73 -13.13
C ASN A 64 2.25 8.60 -13.89
N TYR A 65 1.37 9.33 -13.20
CA TYR A 65 0.25 10.06 -13.81
C TYR A 65 0.18 11.54 -13.43
N CYS A 66 0.90 11.96 -12.40
CA CYS A 66 0.91 13.32 -11.87
C CYS A 66 2.33 13.89 -11.93
N ASP A 67 2.45 15.18 -12.26
CA ASP A 67 3.73 15.89 -12.23
C ASP A 67 4.25 16.07 -10.80
N GLU A 68 3.34 16.23 -9.84
CA GLU A 68 3.63 16.39 -8.42
C GLU A 68 2.71 15.51 -7.58
N VAL A 69 3.26 14.92 -6.52
CA VAL A 69 2.52 14.03 -5.62
C VAL A 69 2.68 14.48 -4.18
N SER A 70 1.56 14.78 -3.54
CA SER A 70 1.47 15.01 -2.09
C SER A 70 0.68 13.87 -1.43
N VAL A 71 1.13 13.44 -0.26
CA VAL A 71 0.53 12.34 0.50
C VAL A 71 0.15 12.80 1.90
N ALA A 72 -0.93 12.23 2.44
CA ALA A 72 -1.40 12.50 3.79
C ALA A 72 -1.86 11.19 4.45
N GLY A 73 -1.62 11.05 5.76
CA GLY A 73 -2.03 9.86 6.52
C GLY A 73 -1.14 8.63 6.25
N PHE A 74 0.07 8.84 5.75
CA PHE A 74 1.09 7.80 5.60
C PHE A 74 2.05 7.82 6.78
N GLY A 75 2.45 6.63 7.22
CA GLY A 75 3.36 6.45 8.35
C GLY A 75 2.97 5.24 9.18
N TYR A 76 3.98 4.52 9.66
CA TYR A 76 3.79 3.38 10.53
C TYR A 76 4.77 3.47 11.69
N ASP A 77 4.28 3.69 12.92
CA ASP A 77 5.10 3.58 14.11
C ASP A 77 4.95 2.17 14.73
N LEU A 78 5.73 1.22 14.19
CA LEU A 78 5.69 -0.17 14.65
C LEU A 78 6.21 -0.34 16.10
N SER A 79 6.83 0.69 16.69
CA SER A 79 7.21 0.68 18.11
C SER A 79 6.02 0.91 19.05
N LYS A 80 4.90 1.43 18.53
CA LYS A 80 3.67 1.70 19.26
C LYS A 80 2.55 0.75 18.80
N PRO A 81 2.61 -0.55 19.08
CA PRO A 81 1.66 -1.55 18.53
C PRO A 81 0.20 -1.34 18.96
N SER A 82 -0.06 -0.59 20.03
CA SER A 82 -1.39 -0.34 20.59
C SER A 82 -2.13 0.84 19.94
N VAL A 83 -1.44 1.74 19.23
CA VAL A 83 -2.07 2.91 18.60
C VAL A 83 -2.89 2.49 17.38
N TRP A 84 -3.83 3.34 16.99
CA TRP A 84 -4.70 3.06 15.85
C TRP A 84 -3.95 3.12 14.53
N LEU A 85 -4.19 2.12 13.68
CA LEU A 85 -3.69 1.99 12.32
C LEU A 85 -4.48 2.87 11.35
N HIS A 86 -5.79 3.02 11.58
CA HIS A 86 -6.67 3.81 10.72
C HIS A 86 -7.26 4.97 11.51
N TYR A 87 -7.45 6.12 10.86
CA TYR A 87 -8.02 7.32 11.49
C TYR A 87 -9.52 7.20 11.81
N TYR A 88 -10.21 6.21 11.24
CA TYR A 88 -11.68 6.05 11.33
C TYR A 88 -12.11 4.73 11.98
N LYS A 89 -11.17 3.91 12.45
CA LYS A 89 -11.49 2.58 12.99
C LYS A 89 -10.47 2.15 14.03
N ASP A 90 -10.96 1.47 15.06
CA ASP A 90 -10.17 0.92 16.18
C ASP A 90 -9.39 -0.35 15.78
N VAL A 91 -8.64 -0.30 14.67
CA VAL A 91 -7.67 -1.34 14.29
C VAL A 91 -6.31 -0.93 14.84
N LYS A 92 -5.60 -1.84 15.49
CA LYS A 92 -4.30 -1.55 16.10
C LYS A 92 -3.15 -1.67 15.10
N MET A 93 -2.08 -0.90 15.32
CA MET A 93 -0.84 -0.95 14.52
C MET A 93 -0.21 -2.36 14.48
N SER A 94 -0.38 -3.16 15.54
CA SER A 94 0.08 -4.55 15.57
C SER A 94 -0.52 -5.43 14.46
N THR A 95 -1.70 -5.09 13.93
CA THR A 95 -2.33 -5.84 12.83
C THR A 95 -1.49 -5.80 11.56
N ILE A 96 -0.93 -4.64 11.20
CA ILE A 96 -0.11 -4.53 9.98
C ILE A 96 1.32 -5.02 10.23
N ALA A 97 1.85 -4.83 11.44
CA ALA A 97 3.16 -5.35 11.84
C ALA A 97 3.26 -6.87 11.65
N ASN A 98 2.17 -7.59 11.97
CA ASN A 98 2.06 -9.04 11.86
C ASN A 98 1.54 -9.53 10.49
N SER A 99 1.43 -8.66 9.49
CA SER A 99 1.02 -9.08 8.14
C SER A 99 1.98 -10.13 7.61
N TRP A 100 1.49 -11.21 7.00
CA TRP A 100 2.34 -12.22 6.38
C TRP A 100 2.68 -11.89 4.91
N THR A 101 1.93 -10.98 4.29
CA THR A 101 2.05 -10.57 2.88
C THR A 101 2.88 -9.31 2.66
N HIS A 102 2.95 -8.41 3.64
CA HIS A 102 3.56 -7.09 3.49
C HIS A 102 4.79 -6.94 4.37
N ASP A 103 5.89 -6.45 3.81
CA ASP A 103 7.09 -6.08 4.57
C ASP A 103 7.08 -4.58 4.86
N ILE A 104 6.43 -4.23 5.99
CA ILE A 104 6.21 -2.84 6.36
C ILE A 104 7.51 -2.09 6.66
N ASN A 105 8.57 -2.78 7.11
CA ASN A 105 9.85 -2.11 7.35
C ASN A 105 10.46 -1.64 6.03
N LYS A 106 10.51 -2.51 5.02
CA LYS A 106 10.97 -2.13 3.68
C LYS A 106 10.11 -1.04 3.05
N GLU A 107 8.79 -1.12 3.18
CA GLU A 107 7.90 -0.07 2.66
C GLU A 107 8.14 1.28 3.36
N LYS A 108 8.34 1.29 4.69
CA LYS A 108 8.72 2.51 5.41
C LYS A 108 10.01 3.11 4.88
N ASP A 109 11.05 2.31 4.68
CA ASP A 109 12.34 2.80 4.20
C ASP A 109 12.24 3.33 2.77
N PHE A 110 11.44 2.67 1.94
CA PHE A 110 11.11 3.13 0.60
C PHE A 110 10.39 4.50 0.63
N LEU A 111 9.33 4.64 1.42
CA LEU A 111 8.59 5.91 1.55
C LEU A 111 9.48 7.04 2.07
N LYS A 112 10.33 6.78 3.07
CA LYS A 112 11.32 7.76 3.55
C LYS A 112 12.27 8.20 2.46
N THR A 113 12.68 7.29 1.57
CA THR A 113 13.55 7.60 0.43
C THR A 113 12.83 8.53 -0.55
N LEU A 114 11.56 8.27 -0.87
CA LEU A 114 10.77 9.15 -1.75
C LEU A 114 10.65 10.57 -1.17
N VAL A 115 10.34 10.71 0.11
CA VAL A 115 10.23 12.02 0.78
C VAL A 115 11.57 12.75 0.82
N ARG A 116 12.65 12.06 1.23
CA ARG A 116 13.99 12.68 1.36
C ARG A 116 14.56 13.18 0.04
N ASN A 117 14.19 12.54 -1.07
CA ASN A 117 14.62 12.93 -2.42
C ASN A 117 13.63 13.90 -3.09
N GLY A 118 12.59 14.36 -2.39
CA GLY A 118 11.61 15.30 -2.94
C GLY A 118 10.72 14.71 -4.04
N VAL A 119 10.66 13.38 -4.18
CA VAL A 119 9.78 12.71 -5.16
C VAL A 119 8.31 12.85 -4.75
N ILE A 120 8.04 12.86 -3.44
CA ILE A 120 6.70 13.11 -2.89
C ILE A 120 6.80 14.10 -1.72
N THR A 121 5.72 14.86 -1.52
CA THR A 121 5.56 15.74 -0.35
C THR A 121 4.69 15.07 0.71
N ASP A 122 5.21 14.89 1.93
CA ASP A 122 4.43 14.39 3.08
C ASP A 122 3.77 15.53 3.83
N LEU A 123 2.45 15.70 3.64
CA LEU A 123 1.66 16.76 4.25
C LEU A 123 1.45 16.56 5.76
N THR A 124 1.62 15.34 6.24
CA THR A 124 1.32 14.95 7.63
C THR A 124 2.56 14.65 8.47
N GLY A 125 3.76 14.63 7.87
CA GLY A 125 5.02 14.35 8.56
C GLY A 125 5.16 12.92 9.12
N GLY A 126 4.21 12.03 8.84
CA GLY A 126 4.16 10.68 9.42
C GLY A 126 5.20 9.71 8.84
N ILE A 127 5.74 9.97 7.65
CA ILE A 127 6.68 9.06 6.96
C ILE A 127 8.08 9.16 7.58
N LEU A 128 8.57 10.37 7.84
CA LEU A 128 9.89 10.59 8.44
C LEU A 128 9.89 10.45 9.97
N GLY A 129 8.72 10.31 10.60
CA GLY A 129 8.58 10.24 12.05
C GLY A 129 8.59 11.61 12.73
N GLY A 130 8.06 12.63 12.04
CA GLY A 130 8.06 14.03 12.47
C GLY A 130 6.95 14.44 13.43
N ILE A 131 6.27 13.51 14.10
CA ILE A 131 5.26 13.81 15.14
C ILE A 131 5.42 12.86 16.32
#